data_AF-A0A3D0X4V6-F1
#
_entry.id   AF-A0A3D0X4V6-F1
#
_cell.length_a   1.000
_cell.length_b   1.000
_cell.length_c   1.000
_cell.angle_alpha   90.00
_cell.angle_beta   90.00
_cell.angle_gamma   90.00
#
_symmetry.space_group_name_H-M   'P 1'
#
loop_
_entity.id
_entity.type
_entity.pdbx_description
1 polymer ?
#
loop_
_entity_poly.entity_id
_entity_poly.type
_entity_poly.pdbx_seq_one_letter_code
_entity_poly.pdbx_strand_id
1 'polypeptide(L)'
;MGIVLIYQSFGTAADAIKGFMIRIKRIDAIIVNSDMSPILQRIIIAHELGHAVLHKDSSLFPFRETALFDESSRYEKEANLFAAEYILDDDSVMEALNTDNTFFSAAAGFNVPMEFLDFKFRIMKWKGYKVVKSPITSKSNFLRDLEVPDNKDDYCG
;
A
#
# COMPACT_ATOMS: atom_id res chain seq x y z
N MET A 1 1.43 -18.06 -8.35
CA MET A 1 0.17 -17.30 -8.49
C MET A 1 -0.15 -16.90 -9.93
N GLY A 2 0.79 -16.92 -10.87
CA GLY A 2 0.49 -16.74 -12.30
C GLY A 2 -0.03 -15.34 -12.69
N ILE A 3 0.08 -14.37 -11.79
CA ILE A 3 -0.31 -12.98 -12.01
C ILE A 3 0.81 -12.29 -12.80
N VAL A 4 0.45 -11.62 -13.88
CA VAL A 4 1.37 -10.84 -14.71
C VAL A 4 1.55 -9.46 -14.08
N LEU A 5 2.78 -8.97 -13.96
CA LEU A 5 3.06 -7.62 -13.49
C LEU A 5 3.48 -6.76 -14.68
N ILE A 6 2.80 -5.63 -14.87
CA ILE A 6 3.02 -4.71 -15.99
C ILE A 6 3.30 -3.32 -15.42
N TYR A 7 4.41 -2.72 -15.83
CA TYR A 7 4.73 -1.33 -15.54
C TYR A 7 4.35 -0.48 -16.74
N GLN A 8 3.54 0.54 -16.51
CA GLN A 8 3.04 1.44 -17.55
C GLN A 8 3.08 2.88 -17.04
N SER A 9 3.49 3.82 -17.89
CA SER A 9 3.48 5.24 -17.53
C SER A 9 2.05 5.77 -17.52
N PHE A 10 1.67 6.43 -16.42
CA PHE A 10 0.38 7.12 -16.26
C PHE A 10 0.55 8.58 -15.81
N GLY A 11 1.78 9.09 -15.76
CA GLY A 11 2.10 10.45 -15.32
C GLY A 11 2.31 10.57 -13.82
N THR A 12 2.66 11.79 -13.40
CA THR A 12 3.01 12.16 -12.01
C THR A 12 2.00 13.09 -11.35
N ALA A 13 0.90 13.43 -12.04
CA ALA A 13 -0.15 14.26 -11.47
C ALA A 13 -0.74 13.61 -10.21
N ALA A 14 -1.23 14.41 -9.26
CA ALA A 14 -1.78 13.91 -8.00
C ALA A 14 -2.99 12.95 -8.18
N ASP A 15 -3.72 13.11 -9.29
CA ASP A 15 -4.85 12.28 -9.70
C ASP A 15 -4.47 11.19 -10.72
N ALA A 16 -3.18 11.03 -11.02
CA ALA A 16 -2.71 9.98 -11.91
C ALA A 16 -3.04 8.58 -11.34
N ILE A 17 -3.33 7.66 -12.25
CA ILE A 17 -3.56 6.25 -11.90
C ILE A 17 -2.27 5.71 -11.28
N LYS A 18 -2.37 5.16 -10.07
CA LYS A 18 -1.23 4.57 -9.35
C LYS A 18 -1.03 3.10 -9.70
N GLY A 19 -2.14 2.38 -9.84
CA GLY A 19 -2.15 0.99 -10.24
C GLY A 19 -3.58 0.45 -10.18
N PHE A 20 -3.75 -0.74 -10.75
CA PHE A 20 -5.01 -1.47 -10.74
C PHE A 20 -4.80 -2.93 -11.13
N MET A 21 -5.68 -3.81 -10.65
CA MET A 21 -5.74 -5.21 -11.03
C MET A 21 -6.83 -5.44 -12.09
N ILE A 22 -6.50 -6.23 -13.12
CA ILE A 22 -7.47 -6.70 -14.12
C ILE A 22 -7.42 -8.22 -14.26
N ARG A 23 -8.57 -8.80 -14.64
CA ARG A 23 -8.69 -10.19 -15.06
C ARG A 23 -9.26 -10.28 -16.47
N ILE A 24 -8.47 -10.76 -17.42
CA ILE A 24 -8.91 -11.00 -18.80
C ILE A 24 -8.76 -12.48 -19.14
N LYS A 25 -9.86 -13.14 -19.52
CA LYS A 25 -9.86 -14.56 -19.96
C LYS A 25 -9.05 -15.50 -19.03
N ARG A 26 -9.20 -15.34 -17.71
CA ARG A 26 -8.51 -16.08 -16.63
C ARG A 26 -7.03 -15.73 -16.43
N ILE A 27 -6.53 -14.70 -17.10
CA ILE A 27 -5.21 -14.13 -16.84
C ILE A 27 -5.39 -12.94 -15.91
N ASP A 28 -4.74 -13.01 -14.76
CA ASP A 28 -4.65 -11.90 -13.81
C ASP A 28 -3.45 -11.04 -14.15
N ALA A 29 -3.64 -9.73 -14.18
CA ALA A 29 -2.56 -8.77 -14.34
C ALA A 29 -2.69 -7.64 -13.31
N ILE A 30 -1.56 -7.26 -12.72
CA ILE A 30 -1.40 -6.06 -11.92
C ILE A 30 -0.68 -5.05 -12.81
N ILE A 31 -1.30 -3.90 -13.00
CA ILE A 31 -0.72 -2.78 -13.75
C ILE A 31 -0.34 -1.72 -12.73
N VAL A 32 0.90 -1.25 -12.77
CA VAL A 32 1.45 -0.27 -11.83
C VAL A 32 2.08 0.89 -12.59
N ASN A 33 1.88 2.10 -12.07
CA ASN A 33 2.45 3.30 -12.65
C ASN A 33 3.98 3.32 -12.52
N SER A 34 4.67 3.26 -13.66
CA SER A 34 6.14 3.26 -13.74
C SER A 34 6.79 4.58 -13.31
N ASP A 35 5.98 5.65 -13.26
CA ASP A 35 6.46 7.00 -12.97
C ASP A 35 6.57 7.24 -11.46
N MET A 36 5.93 6.40 -10.64
CA MET A 36 6.04 6.44 -9.18
C MET A 36 7.41 5.98 -8.68
N SER A 37 7.76 6.34 -7.44
CA SER A 37 8.96 5.82 -6.77
C SER A 37 8.85 4.29 -6.57
N PRO A 38 9.97 3.54 -6.59
CA PRO A 38 9.95 2.09 -6.36
C PRO A 38 9.30 1.69 -5.02
N ILE A 39 9.40 2.56 -4.01
CA ILE A 39 8.77 2.39 -2.70
C ILE A 39 7.24 2.40 -2.82
N LEU A 40 6.69 3.40 -3.51
CA LEU A 40 5.24 3.47 -3.75
C LEU A 40 4.78 2.33 -4.66
N GLN A 41 5.54 1.98 -5.70
CA GLN A 41 5.23 0.85 -6.57
C GLN A 41 5.10 -0.45 -5.76
N ARG A 42 6.04 -0.74 -4.85
CA ARG A 42 5.99 -1.92 -3.96
C ARG A 42 4.71 -1.96 -3.13
N ILE A 43 4.29 -0.82 -2.58
CA ILE A 43 3.08 -0.72 -1.75
C ILE A 43 1.83 -0.95 -2.59
N ILE A 44 1.73 -0.31 -3.76
CA ILE A 44 0.60 -0.47 -4.68
C ILE A 44 0.51 -1.91 -5.20
N ILE A 45 1.64 -2.53 -5.55
CA ILE A 45 1.67 -3.95 -5.94
C ILE A 45 1.11 -4.84 -4.83
N ALA A 46 1.51 -4.63 -3.58
CA ALA A 46 1.01 -5.41 -2.46
C ALA A 46 -0.50 -5.20 -2.23
N HIS A 47 -1.00 -3.97 -2.41
CA HIS A 47 -2.42 -3.66 -2.35
C HIS A 47 -3.21 -4.41 -3.44
N GLU A 48 -2.80 -4.31 -4.70
CA GLU A 48 -3.44 -5.00 -5.83
C GLU A 48 -3.34 -6.53 -5.71
N LEU A 49 -2.24 -7.02 -5.12
CA LEU A 49 -2.11 -8.43 -4.77
C LEU A 49 -3.13 -8.85 -3.73
N GLY A 50 -3.42 -7.99 -2.75
CA GLY A 50 -4.50 -8.19 -1.77
C GLY A 50 -5.85 -8.39 -2.44
N HIS A 51 -6.18 -7.55 -3.44
CA HIS A 51 -7.37 -7.76 -4.26
C HIS A 51 -7.36 -9.11 -4.99
N ALA A 52 -6.24 -9.46 -5.62
CA ALA A 52 -6.10 -10.72 -6.36
C ALA A 52 -6.15 -11.96 -5.46
N VAL A 53 -5.77 -11.85 -4.18
CA VAL A 53 -5.81 -12.96 -3.22
C VAL A 53 -7.18 -13.08 -2.57
N LEU A 54 -7.70 -11.97 -2.04
CA LEU A 54 -8.87 -11.96 -1.16
C LEU A 54 -10.19 -11.85 -1.93
N HIS A 55 -10.20 -11.22 -3.12
CA HIS A 55 -11.44 -10.86 -3.81
C HIS A 55 -11.57 -11.50 -5.20
N LYS A 56 -10.99 -12.69 -5.41
CA LYS A 56 -10.95 -13.40 -6.71
C LYS A 56 -12.31 -13.48 -7.41
N ASP A 57 -13.40 -13.70 -6.68
CA ASP A 57 -14.74 -13.89 -7.25
C ASP A 57 -15.55 -12.59 -7.40
N SER A 58 -15.01 -11.45 -6.94
CA SER A 58 -15.59 -10.12 -7.20
C SER A 58 -15.32 -9.60 -8.62
N SER A 59 -14.61 -10.39 -9.43
CA SER A 59 -14.26 -10.13 -10.84
C SER A 59 -15.45 -10.04 -11.82
N LEU A 60 -16.70 -10.01 -11.31
CA LEU A 60 -17.90 -9.66 -12.07
C LEU A 60 -18.03 -8.16 -12.37
N PHE A 61 -17.07 -7.33 -11.96
CA PHE A 61 -16.96 -5.94 -12.39
C PHE A 61 -15.71 -5.78 -13.28
N PRO A 62 -15.84 -5.94 -14.62
CA PRO A 62 -14.72 -5.83 -15.56
C PRO A 62 -14.15 -4.41 -15.66
N PHE A 63 -14.84 -3.45 -15.05
CA PHE A 63 -14.46 -2.06 -14.92
C PHE A 63 -14.61 -1.68 -13.44
N ARG A 64 -13.59 -1.97 -12.63
CA ARG A 64 -13.25 -1.01 -11.58
C ARG A 64 -12.41 0.04 -12.29
N GLU A 65 -13.11 0.97 -12.93
CA GLU A 65 -12.52 2.29 -13.15
C GLU A 65 -11.98 2.72 -11.79
N THR A 66 -10.67 2.94 -11.74
CA THR A 66 -10.10 3.87 -10.77
C THR A 66 -10.98 5.12 -10.81
N ALA A 67 -11.69 5.37 -9.70
CA ALA A 67 -12.62 6.48 -9.43
C ALA A 67 -14.12 6.08 -9.41
N LEU A 68 -14.77 6.49 -8.31
CA LEU A 68 -16.22 6.63 -8.10
C LEU A 68 -16.94 5.45 -7.40
N PHE A 69 -17.10 5.61 -6.08
CA PHE A 69 -18.06 4.95 -5.16
C PHE A 69 -17.70 3.51 -4.75
N ASP A 70 -17.03 3.20 -3.64
CA ASP A 70 -17.13 3.72 -2.27
C ASP A 70 -15.78 3.43 -1.57
N GLU A 71 -15.04 4.49 -1.23
CA GLU A 71 -13.70 4.45 -0.62
C GLU A 71 -13.72 3.94 0.83
N SER A 72 -14.92 3.70 1.37
CA SER A 72 -15.13 3.01 2.63
C SER A 72 -15.37 1.51 2.46
N SER A 73 -15.34 1.01 1.21
CA SER A 73 -15.67 -0.37 0.93
C SER A 73 -14.76 -1.32 1.70
N ARG A 74 -15.39 -2.39 2.16
CA ARG A 74 -14.71 -3.46 2.89
C ARG A 74 -13.49 -3.98 2.12
N TYR A 75 -13.59 -4.07 0.79
CA TYR A 75 -12.52 -4.58 -0.08
C TYR A 75 -11.26 -3.69 -0.08
N GLU A 76 -11.40 -2.36 -0.13
CA GLU A 76 -10.24 -1.46 -0.05
C GLU A 76 -9.53 -1.57 1.30
N LYS A 77 -10.31 -1.67 2.38
CA LYS A 77 -9.77 -1.84 3.73
C LYS A 77 -9.05 -3.18 3.89
N GLU A 78 -9.63 -4.26 3.35
CA GLU A 78 -9.03 -5.60 3.34
C GLU A 78 -7.74 -5.63 2.51
N ALA A 79 -7.69 -4.95 1.36
CA ALA A 79 -6.48 -4.84 0.54
C ALA A 79 -5.39 -3.99 1.19
N ASN A 80 -5.74 -2.86 1.84
CA ASN A 80 -4.79 -2.06 2.62
C ASN A 80 -4.21 -2.87 3.78
N LEU A 81 -5.07 -3.58 4.52
CA LEU A 81 -4.64 -4.48 5.60
C LEU A 81 -3.70 -5.56 5.07
N PHE A 82 -4.05 -6.20 3.95
CA PHE A 82 -3.20 -7.20 3.30
C PHE A 82 -1.83 -6.61 2.97
N ALA A 83 -1.77 -5.44 2.33
CA ALA A 83 -0.51 -4.79 1.98
C ALA A 83 0.35 -4.51 3.23
N ALA A 84 -0.26 -4.00 4.31
CA ALA A 84 0.45 -3.69 5.55
C ALA A 84 0.99 -4.95 6.23
N GLU A 85 0.19 -6.01 6.37
CA GLU A 85 0.64 -7.29 6.94
C GLU A 85 1.67 -7.99 6.06
N TYR A 86 1.61 -7.81 4.73
CA TYR A 86 2.56 -8.42 3.80
C TYR A 86 3.92 -7.71 3.79
N ILE A 87 3.92 -6.38 3.89
CA ILE A 87 5.13 -5.56 3.80
C ILE A 87 5.83 -5.40 5.15
N LEU A 88 5.06 -5.31 6.24
CA LEU A 88 5.56 -5.02 7.58
C LEU A 88 5.24 -6.20 8.49
N ASP A 89 6.25 -6.98 8.83
CA ASP A 89 6.16 -8.03 9.84
C ASP A 89 6.08 -7.41 11.26
N ASP A 90 5.23 -7.99 12.12
CA ASP A 90 4.97 -7.43 13.46
C ASP A 90 6.23 -7.43 14.34
N ASP A 91 6.96 -8.54 14.35
CA ASP A 91 8.12 -8.71 15.22
C ASP A 91 9.27 -7.80 14.75
N SER A 92 9.46 -7.70 13.43
CA SER A 92 10.42 -6.78 12.82
C SER A 92 10.11 -5.33 13.17
N VAL A 93 8.84 -4.92 13.12
CA VAL A 93 8.41 -3.57 13.51
C VAL A 93 8.65 -3.33 15.00
N MET A 94 8.35 -4.30 15.87
CA MET A 94 8.62 -4.18 17.30
C MET A 94 10.12 -4.08 17.60
N GLU A 95 10.95 -4.90 16.96
CA GLU A 95 12.40 -4.87 17.11
C GLU A 95 12.96 -3.50 16.71
N ALA A 96 12.57 -3.01 15.53
CA ALA A 96 13.02 -1.72 15.02
C ALA A 96 12.77 -0.59 16.02
N LEU A 97 11.62 -0.59 16.70
CA LEU A 97 11.25 0.44 17.69
C LEU A 97 11.98 0.29 19.02
N ASN A 98 12.40 -0.93 19.38
CA ASN A 98 13.11 -1.20 20.62
C ASN A 98 14.60 -0.83 20.53
N THR A 99 15.17 -0.71 19.32
CA THR A 99 16.58 -0.35 19.11
C THR A 99 16.85 1.17 19.15
N ASP A 100 16.14 1.93 19.99
CA ASP A 100 16.22 3.40 20.09
C ASP A 100 16.00 4.16 18.76
N ASN A 101 15.34 3.54 17.78
CA ASN A 101 14.96 4.22 16.55
C ASN A 101 13.78 5.16 16.77
N THR A 102 13.82 6.30 16.11
CA THR A 102 12.65 7.14 15.95
C THR A 102 11.64 6.45 15.03
N PHE A 103 10.37 6.83 15.14
CA PHE A 103 9.33 6.37 14.21
C PHE A 103 9.68 6.65 12.73
N PHE A 104 10.30 7.81 12.47
CA PHE A 104 10.71 8.21 11.12
C PHE A 104 11.86 7.34 10.59
N SER A 105 12.90 7.09 11.40
CA SER A 105 14.01 6.23 11.01
C SER A 105 13.57 4.76 10.86
N ALA A 106 12.59 4.31 11.64
CA ALA A 106 11.97 3.00 11.43
C ALA A 106 11.23 2.93 10.07
N ALA A 107 10.41 3.94 9.73
CA ALA A 107 9.70 3.98 8.45
C ALA A 107 10.68 3.98 7.25
N ALA A 108 11.74 4.78 7.32
CA ALA A 108 12.83 4.78 6.34
C ALA A 108 13.51 3.41 6.24
N GLY A 109 13.81 2.76 7.37
CA GLY A 109 14.41 1.42 7.40
C GLY A 109 13.54 0.34 6.73
N PHE A 110 12.22 0.46 6.82
CA PHE A 110 11.29 -0.42 6.11
C PHE A 110 11.05 -0.03 4.64
N ASN A 111 11.63 1.08 4.20
CA ASN A 111 11.40 1.69 2.90
C ASN A 111 9.90 1.90 2.64
N VAL A 112 9.21 2.53 3.59
CA VAL A 112 7.78 2.86 3.48
C VAL A 112 7.53 4.31 3.94
N PRO A 113 6.50 4.98 3.40
CA PRO A 113 6.04 6.25 3.94
C PRO A 113 5.60 6.11 5.40
N MET A 114 5.82 7.16 6.18
CA MET A 114 5.44 7.23 7.59
C MET A 114 3.94 6.96 7.81
N GLU A 115 3.08 7.37 6.88
CA GLU A 115 1.64 7.12 6.89
C GLU A 115 1.30 5.62 6.84
N PHE A 116 2.11 4.84 6.13
CA PHE A 116 1.96 3.39 6.01
C PHE A 116 2.38 2.69 7.30
N LEU A 117 3.47 3.13 7.94
CA LEU A 117 3.87 2.63 9.25
C LEU A 117 2.84 2.98 10.34
N ASP A 118 2.24 4.18 10.29
CA ASP A 118 1.17 4.57 11.21
C ASP A 118 -0.07 3.67 11.05
N PHE A 119 -0.42 3.34 9.80
CA PHE A 119 -1.49 2.40 9.52
C PHE A 119 -1.18 1.01 10.13
N LYS A 120 0.05 0.51 9.99
CA LYS A 120 0.49 -0.73 10.64
C LYS A 120 0.39 -0.67 12.17
N PHE A 121 0.76 0.44 12.80
CA PHE A 121 0.64 0.60 14.26
C PHE A 121 -0.80 0.48 14.73
N ARG A 122 -1.77 1.02 13.99
CA ARG A 122 -3.20 0.88 14.30
C ARG A 122 -3.63 -0.58 14.25
N ILE A 123 -3.16 -1.34 13.26
CA ILE A 123 -3.41 -2.78 13.14
C ILE A 123 -2.82 -3.55 14.32
N MET A 124 -1.55 -3.30 14.64
CA MET A 124 -0.86 -3.97 15.76
C MET A 124 -1.54 -3.67 17.10
N LYS A 125 -1.94 -2.42 17.32
CA LYS A 125 -2.71 -2.04 18.52
C LYS A 125 -4.03 -2.79 18.61
N TRP A 126 -4.73 -2.97 17.48
CA TRP A 126 -5.95 -3.78 17.42
C TRP A 126 -5.68 -5.28 17.71
N LYS A 127 -4.52 -5.80 17.29
CA LYS A 127 -4.04 -7.16 17.62
C LYS A 127 -3.60 -7.32 19.09
N GLY A 128 -3.56 -6.24 19.88
CA GLY A 128 -3.23 -6.26 21.30
C GLY A 128 -1.77 -5.92 21.63
N TYR A 129 -0.96 -5.49 20.66
CA TYR A 129 0.42 -5.08 20.90
C TYR A 129 0.48 -3.76 21.68
N LYS A 130 1.45 -3.66 22.58
CA LYS A 130 1.76 -2.42 23.31
C LYS A 130 2.76 -1.58 22.52
N VAL A 131 2.30 -0.99 21.42
CA VAL A 131 3.09 -0.04 20.62
C VAL A 131 3.01 1.38 21.21
N VAL A 132 4.10 2.13 21.14
CA VAL A 132 4.12 3.56 21.44
C VAL A 132 3.16 4.31 20.52
N LYS A 133 2.66 5.47 20.99
CA LYS A 133 1.78 6.30 20.16
C LYS A 133 2.57 6.83 18.96
N SER A 134 2.07 6.56 17.76
CA SER A 134 2.59 7.15 16.53
C SER A 134 2.59 8.69 16.63
N PRO A 135 3.65 9.37 16.16
CA PRO A 135 3.73 10.84 16.16
C PRO A 135 2.78 11.47 15.14
N ILE A 136 2.21 10.68 14.24
CA ILE A 136 1.27 11.13 13.21
C ILE A 136 -0.05 10.38 13.30
N THR A 137 -1.01 10.76 12.46
CA THR A 137 -2.27 10.03 12.30
C THR A 137 -2.65 10.08 10.84
N SER A 138 -2.46 8.96 10.14
CA SER A 138 -2.81 8.86 8.72
C SER A 138 -4.30 8.62 8.56
N LYS A 139 -4.89 9.25 7.54
CA LYS A 139 -6.29 9.00 7.18
C LYS A 139 -6.44 7.60 6.54
N SER A 140 -7.66 7.07 6.49
CA SER A 140 -7.91 5.74 5.91
C SER A 140 -7.60 5.65 4.41
N ASN A 141 -7.60 6.79 3.72
CA ASN A 141 -7.34 6.95 2.29
C ASN A 141 -5.87 7.33 1.99
N PHE A 142 -4.94 7.15 2.95
CA PHE A 142 -3.57 7.64 2.81
C PHE A 142 -2.86 7.11 1.55
N LEU A 143 -3.06 5.85 1.13
CA LEU A 143 -2.44 5.33 -0.11
C LEU A 143 -2.83 6.11 -1.36
N ARG A 144 -4.07 6.62 -1.42
CA ARG A 144 -4.54 7.48 -2.50
C ARG A 144 -3.93 8.88 -2.40
N ASP A 145 -3.81 9.40 -1.20
CA ASP A 145 -3.32 10.76 -0.97
C ASP A 145 -1.78 10.86 -0.96
N LEU A 146 -1.05 9.73 -0.99
CA LEU A 146 0.41 9.72 -1.12
C LEU A 146 0.83 10.42 -2.42
N GLU A 147 1.42 11.59 -2.30
CA GLU A 147 1.99 12.30 -3.45
C GLU A 147 3.02 11.41 -4.14
N VAL A 148 3.05 11.47 -5.47
CA VAL A 148 4.16 10.92 -6.23
C VAL A 148 5.25 11.97 -6.15
N PRO A 149 6.34 11.77 -5.38
CA PRO A 149 7.37 12.79 -5.32
C PRO A 149 7.99 12.97 -6.70
N ASP A 150 8.30 14.22 -7.06
CA ASP A 150 8.98 14.55 -8.32
C ASP A 150 10.34 13.84 -8.42
N ASN A 151 10.93 13.46 -7.28
CA ASN A 151 12.18 12.72 -7.21
C ASN A 151 11.97 11.30 -6.66
N LYS A 152 12.45 10.30 -7.41
CA LYS A 152 12.35 8.87 -7.03
C LYS A 152 13.15 8.52 -5.76
N ASP A 153 14.00 9.44 -5.31
CA ASP A 153 14.93 9.27 -4.19
C ASP A 153 14.45 9.91 -2.88
N ASP A 154 13.31 10.64 -2.87
CA ASP A 154 12.86 11.42 -1.69
C ASP A 154 12.43 10.57 -0.48
N TYR A 155 12.41 9.25 -0.61
CA TYR A 155 12.18 8.31 0.50
C TYR A 155 13.47 7.65 1.03
N CYS A 156 14.63 8.02 0.49
CA CYS A 156 15.96 7.58 0.90
C CYS A 156 16.71 8.73 1.59
N GLY A 157 16.26 9.14 2.77
CA GLY A 157 16.88 10.18 3.60
C GLY A 157 16.83 9.85 5.08
#